data_AF-Q5K2L9-F1
#
_entry.id   AF-Q5K2L9-F1
#
_cell.length_a   1.000
_cell.length_b   1.000
_cell.length_c   1.000
_cell.angle_alpha   90.00
_cell.angle_beta   90.00
_cell.angle_gamma   90.00
#
_symmetry.space_group_name_H-M   'P 1'
#
loop_
_entity.id
_entity.type
_entity.pdbx_description
1 polymer ?
#
loop_
_entity_poly.entity_id
_entity_poly.type
_entity_poly.pdbx_seq_one_letter_code
_entity_poly.pdbx_strand_id
1 'polypeptide(L)'
;MMTKKGLLTVLMPFLLALSAIQFGNPRPALAASPFVETAGTSFTLNGKEFYFAGTNNYYFHYKSKKMVDDVFEDMKAMNLKVIRIWGFLDGQPQENTVMQPRPGIYDESGFSKLDYAIYKAGQTGIKLVIPFVNNWDDFGGMNQYVRWFQADGHDAFYTHPDIKEAYKNYVSYMLNRVNTYNGVKYKDDPAIMAWELANEPRVQSDRTGNTLVEWADEMSEFIKSIDQNHLVAVGDEGFYHIEGHPDWHYNGGEGVDWKRLTALKHIDYGTYHLYPDHWGKTAEWGNQWITDHI
;
A
#
# COMPACT_ATOMS: atom_id res chain seq x y z
N MET A 1 66.04 -32.30 72.80
CA MET A 1 66.17 -33.00 71.50
C MET A 1 64.79 -33.03 70.85
N MET A 2 64.70 -32.87 69.53
CA MET A 2 63.48 -32.84 68.69
C MET A 2 62.74 -31.48 68.70
N THR A 3 63.00 -30.58 67.75
CA THR A 3 62.62 -30.47 66.30
C THR A 3 61.53 -29.42 66.11
N LYS A 4 61.94 -28.23 65.66
CA LYS A 4 61.07 -27.19 65.08
C LYS A 4 60.52 -27.72 63.74
N LYS A 5 59.20 -27.75 63.58
CA LYS A 5 58.54 -27.89 62.27
C LYS A 5 58.03 -26.52 61.84
N GLY A 6 58.53 -26.06 60.69
CA GLY A 6 58.12 -24.82 60.03
C GLY A 6 56.73 -24.92 59.42
N LEU A 7 56.01 -23.81 59.48
CA LEU A 7 54.73 -23.60 58.83
C LEU A 7 55.01 -23.08 57.41
N LEU A 8 54.61 -23.85 56.39
CA LEU A 8 54.67 -23.44 54.99
C LEU A 8 53.47 -22.53 54.70
N THR A 9 53.72 -21.25 54.41
CA THR A 9 52.72 -20.30 53.93
C THR A 9 52.56 -20.46 52.42
N VAL A 10 51.40 -20.93 51.97
CA VAL A 10 51.05 -21.00 50.54
C VAL A 10 50.50 -19.64 50.11
N LEU A 11 51.26 -18.90 49.30
CA LEU A 11 50.85 -17.68 48.62
C LEU A 11 50.03 -18.05 47.38
N MET A 12 48.75 -17.69 47.38
CA MET A 12 47.84 -17.82 46.22
C MET A 12 47.96 -16.54 45.37
N PRO A 13 48.18 -16.62 44.04
CA PRO A 13 48.25 -15.43 43.21
C PRO A 13 46.83 -14.94 42.88
N PHE A 14 46.52 -13.71 43.30
CA PHE A 14 45.36 -12.95 42.83
C PHE A 14 45.54 -12.62 41.35
N LEU A 15 44.79 -13.29 40.46
CA LEU A 15 44.59 -12.82 39.09
C LEU A 15 43.57 -11.68 39.11
N LEU A 16 44.03 -10.45 38.89
CA LEU A 16 43.18 -9.32 38.52
C LEU A 16 42.67 -9.53 37.10
N ALA A 17 41.42 -9.96 36.94
CA ALA A 17 40.73 -9.88 35.67
C ALA A 17 40.34 -8.41 35.40
N LEU A 18 41.09 -7.72 34.54
CA LEU A 18 40.62 -6.48 33.93
C LEU A 18 39.48 -6.83 32.96
N SER A 19 38.24 -6.60 33.38
CA SER A 19 37.11 -6.53 32.46
C SER A 19 37.25 -5.28 31.59
N ALA A 20 37.73 -5.46 30.37
CA ALA A 20 37.64 -4.42 29.35
C ALA A 20 36.15 -4.21 29.03
N ILE A 21 35.57 -3.10 29.51
CA ILE A 21 34.28 -2.62 29.03
C ILE A 21 34.53 -2.18 27.59
N GLN A 22 34.23 -3.05 26.63
CA GLN A 22 34.06 -2.65 25.25
C GLN A 22 32.84 -1.74 25.21
N PHE A 23 33.07 -0.42 25.20
CA PHE A 23 32.10 0.50 24.64
C PHE A 23 31.94 0.10 23.19
N GLY A 24 30.91 -0.70 22.90
CA GLY A 24 30.49 -0.93 21.53
C GLY A 24 30.31 0.44 20.89
N ASN A 25 30.98 0.69 19.76
CA ASN A 25 30.67 1.84 18.93
C ASN A 25 29.15 1.92 18.82
N PRO A 26 28.50 3.06 19.11
CA PRO A 26 27.08 3.19 18.85
C PRO A 26 26.90 2.77 17.40
N ARG A 27 26.09 1.71 17.16
CA ARG A 27 25.62 1.42 15.82
C ARG A 27 25.09 2.76 15.31
N PRO A 28 25.53 3.27 14.14
CA PRO A 28 24.90 4.44 13.58
C PRO A 28 23.41 4.15 13.60
N ALA A 29 22.64 4.99 14.29
CA ALA A 29 21.19 4.93 14.17
C ALA A 29 20.93 4.93 12.68
N LEU A 30 20.29 3.86 12.16
CA LEU A 30 19.86 3.82 10.77
C LEU A 30 19.22 5.18 10.49
N ALA A 31 19.74 5.89 9.48
CA ALA A 31 19.21 7.20 9.14
C ALA A 31 17.70 7.05 8.95
N ALA A 32 16.94 7.91 9.63
CA ALA A 32 15.49 7.80 9.64
C ALA A 32 14.95 7.87 8.20
N SER A 33 14.24 6.83 7.78
CA SER A 33 13.71 6.73 6.41
C SER A 33 12.68 7.82 6.14
N PRO A 34 12.76 8.53 4.99
CA PRO A 34 11.75 9.52 4.60
C PRO A 34 10.46 8.87 4.07
N PHE A 35 10.49 7.57 3.79
CA PHE A 35 9.34 6.76 3.41
C PHE A 35 8.53 6.34 4.64
N VAL A 36 7.25 6.09 4.45
CA VAL A 36 6.41 5.47 5.49
C VAL A 36 6.73 3.98 5.49
N GLU A 37 6.99 3.43 6.67
CA GLU A 37 7.36 2.03 6.91
C GLU A 37 6.35 1.39 7.86
N THR A 38 6.44 0.08 8.05
CA THR A 38 5.68 -0.66 9.07
C THR A 38 6.61 -1.17 10.18
N ALA A 39 6.13 -1.13 11.41
CA ALA A 39 6.80 -1.69 12.58
C ALA A 39 5.76 -2.46 13.42
N GLY A 40 5.66 -3.77 13.19
CA GLY A 40 4.58 -4.57 13.74
C GLY A 40 3.24 -4.10 13.18
N THR A 41 2.32 -3.67 14.05
CA THR A 41 0.97 -3.20 13.68
C THR A 41 0.87 -1.68 13.52
N SER A 42 1.98 -0.95 13.58
CA SER A 42 1.99 0.51 13.46
C SER A 42 2.74 0.96 12.20
N PHE A 43 2.28 2.05 11.60
CA PHE A 43 3.09 2.79 10.62
C PHE A 43 4.16 3.62 11.33
N THR A 44 5.30 3.80 10.68
CA THR A 44 6.36 4.70 11.14
C THR A 44 6.81 5.63 10.04
N LEU A 45 7.12 6.87 10.38
CA LEU A 45 7.69 7.87 9.48
C LEU A 45 8.81 8.60 10.21
N ASN A 46 10.01 8.64 9.61
CA ASN A 46 11.21 9.17 10.25
C ASN A 46 11.49 8.56 11.64
N GLY A 47 11.30 7.24 11.78
CA GLY A 47 11.54 6.50 13.02
C GLY A 47 10.55 6.79 14.16
N LYS A 48 9.45 7.50 13.88
CA LYS A 48 8.37 7.76 14.83
C LYS A 48 7.09 7.12 14.36
N GLU A 49 6.27 6.70 15.31
CA GLU A 49 4.93 6.20 15.01
C GLU A 49 4.10 7.25 14.25
N PHE A 50 3.41 6.78 13.22
CA PHE A 50 2.72 7.61 12.24
C PHE A 50 1.23 7.25 12.17
N TYR A 51 0.48 7.75 13.15
CA TYR A 51 -0.99 7.79 13.06
C TYR A 51 -1.46 9.01 12.28
N PHE A 52 -2.50 8.82 11.47
CA PHE A 52 -3.10 9.86 10.67
C PHE A 52 -4.61 9.73 10.57
N ALA A 53 -5.27 10.87 10.47
CA ALA A 53 -6.54 10.97 9.76
C ALA A 53 -6.24 11.32 8.30
N GLY A 54 -7.02 10.74 7.39
CA GLY A 54 -6.90 10.97 5.96
C GLY A 54 -8.26 11.21 5.30
N THR A 55 -8.25 11.29 3.97
CA THR A 55 -9.45 11.42 3.14
C THR A 55 -9.25 10.76 1.78
N ASN A 56 -10.29 10.75 0.93
CA ASN A 56 -10.23 10.30 -0.45
C ASN A 56 -10.54 11.46 -1.39
N ASN A 57 -9.87 11.51 -2.53
CA ASN A 57 -10.24 12.39 -3.64
C ASN A 57 -9.85 11.77 -4.98
N TYR A 58 -10.87 11.39 -5.74
CA TYR A 58 -10.66 10.64 -6.98
C TYR A 58 -10.28 11.49 -8.19
N TYR A 59 -10.20 12.83 -8.10
CA TYR A 59 -10.14 13.69 -9.29
C TYR A 59 -8.80 14.35 -9.60
N PHE A 60 -7.78 14.10 -8.79
CA PHE A 60 -6.47 14.77 -8.89
C PHE A 60 -5.80 14.58 -10.26
N HIS A 61 -6.04 13.43 -10.90
CA HIS A 61 -5.43 13.07 -12.17
C HIS A 61 -6.15 13.66 -13.40
N TYR A 62 -7.26 14.40 -13.24
CA TYR A 62 -7.95 15.08 -14.37
C TYR A 62 -8.34 16.55 -14.12
N LYS A 63 -8.45 17.00 -12.86
CA LYS A 63 -8.80 18.41 -12.55
C LYS A 63 -7.64 19.39 -12.69
N SER A 64 -7.92 20.67 -12.43
CA SER A 64 -6.94 21.76 -12.55
C SER A 64 -6.00 21.81 -11.34
N LYS A 65 -4.82 22.40 -11.54
CA LYS A 65 -3.84 22.63 -10.46
C LYS A 65 -4.45 23.38 -9.27
N LYS A 66 -5.28 24.40 -9.56
CA LYS A 66 -5.97 25.17 -8.52
C LYS A 66 -6.88 24.28 -7.65
N MET A 67 -7.63 23.37 -8.25
CA MET A 67 -8.50 22.47 -7.46
C MET A 67 -7.69 21.50 -6.61
N VAL A 68 -6.55 21.01 -7.12
CA VAL A 68 -5.62 20.17 -6.35
C VAL A 68 -5.03 20.97 -5.19
N ASP A 69 -4.61 22.22 -5.43
CA ASP A 69 -4.11 23.12 -4.40
C ASP A 69 -5.16 23.39 -3.31
N ASP A 70 -6.40 23.71 -3.70
CA ASP A 70 -7.50 24.00 -2.78
C ASP A 70 -7.75 22.79 -1.85
N VAL A 71 -7.75 21.55 -2.37
CA VAL A 71 -7.90 20.34 -1.54
C VAL A 71 -6.73 20.17 -0.56
N PHE A 72 -5.49 20.39 -0.99
CA PHE A 72 -4.35 20.30 -0.07
C PHE A 72 -4.37 21.41 0.99
N GLU A 73 -4.88 22.60 0.68
CA GLU A 73 -5.07 23.69 1.64
C GLU A 73 -6.13 23.31 2.69
N ASP A 74 -7.27 22.75 2.26
CA ASP A 74 -8.31 22.26 3.16
C ASP A 74 -7.80 21.13 4.06
N MET A 75 -7.05 20.17 3.50
CA MET A 75 -6.42 19.10 4.28
C MET A 75 -5.49 19.64 5.37
N LYS A 76 -4.68 20.65 5.06
CA LYS A 76 -3.81 21.30 6.07
C LYS A 76 -4.64 21.98 7.15
N ALA A 77 -5.69 22.70 6.77
CA ALA A 77 -6.59 23.35 7.72
C ALA A 77 -7.31 22.34 8.64
N MET A 78 -7.61 21.14 8.13
CA MET A 78 -8.23 20.03 8.86
C MET A 78 -7.24 19.10 9.57
N ASN A 79 -5.93 19.36 9.47
CA ASN A 79 -4.86 18.49 10.01
C ASN A 79 -4.92 17.03 9.50
N LEU A 80 -5.32 16.84 8.23
CA LEU A 80 -5.26 15.55 7.54
C LEU A 80 -3.87 15.33 6.95
N LYS A 81 -3.33 14.11 7.07
CA LYS A 81 -1.94 13.81 6.68
C LYS A 81 -1.81 12.93 5.44
N VAL A 82 -2.85 12.19 5.08
CA VAL A 82 -2.84 11.23 3.98
C VAL A 82 -4.07 11.43 3.12
N ILE A 83 -3.92 11.37 1.80
CA ILE A 83 -5.03 11.34 0.85
C ILE A 83 -4.88 10.19 -0.11
N ARG A 84 -5.97 9.44 -0.30
CA ARG A 84 -6.07 8.38 -1.30
C ARG A 84 -6.64 8.96 -2.59
N ILE A 85 -5.92 8.81 -3.70
CA ILE A 85 -6.25 9.38 -5.01
C ILE A 85 -6.13 8.32 -6.10
N TRP A 86 -6.89 8.45 -7.20
CA TRP A 86 -6.76 7.52 -8.32
C TRP A 86 -5.49 7.76 -9.12
N GLY A 87 -4.79 6.67 -9.38
CA GLY A 87 -3.65 6.58 -10.29
C GLY A 87 -4.01 5.91 -11.61
N PHE A 88 -5.27 5.92 -12.02
CA PHE A 88 -5.76 5.28 -13.26
C PHE A 88 -6.80 6.15 -13.96
N LEU A 89 -6.88 6.01 -15.28
CA LEU A 89 -7.93 6.57 -16.14
C LEU A 89 -7.85 5.85 -17.50
N ASP A 90 -8.62 4.77 -17.61
CA ASP A 90 -8.48 3.73 -18.62
C ASP A 90 -9.51 3.87 -19.73
N GLY A 91 -9.05 3.85 -20.98
CA GLY A 91 -9.89 3.89 -22.17
C GLY A 91 -10.36 5.29 -22.51
N GLN A 92 -11.54 5.68 -22.04
CA GLN A 92 -12.19 6.92 -22.46
C GLN A 92 -11.70 8.12 -21.65
N PRO A 93 -11.46 9.30 -22.28
CA PRO A 93 -11.02 10.47 -21.56
C PRO A 93 -12.12 11.07 -20.67
N GLN A 94 -11.74 11.49 -19.47
CA GLN A 94 -12.55 12.36 -18.61
C GLN A 94 -12.09 13.80 -18.80
N GLU A 95 -12.98 14.71 -19.21
CA GLU A 95 -12.65 16.14 -19.38
C GLU A 95 -11.38 16.38 -20.22
N ASN A 96 -11.28 15.68 -21.36
CA ASN A 96 -10.12 15.69 -22.27
C ASN A 96 -8.80 15.18 -21.65
N THR A 97 -8.90 14.41 -20.56
CA THR A 97 -7.76 13.82 -19.86
C THR A 97 -7.88 12.30 -19.88
N VAL A 98 -6.81 11.60 -20.20
CA VAL A 98 -6.70 10.14 -20.08
C VAL A 98 -5.31 9.76 -19.57
N MET A 99 -5.19 8.62 -18.89
CA MET A 99 -3.88 8.07 -18.50
C MET A 99 -3.50 6.91 -19.41
N GLN A 100 -4.45 6.02 -19.72
CA GLN A 100 -4.20 4.86 -20.58
C GLN A 100 -5.33 4.69 -21.60
N PRO A 101 -5.26 5.32 -22.79
CA PRO A 101 -6.33 5.19 -23.79
C PRO A 101 -6.44 3.79 -24.42
N ARG A 102 -5.32 3.04 -24.44
CA ARG A 102 -5.24 1.65 -24.95
C ARG A 102 -4.01 0.95 -24.36
N PRO A 103 -3.93 -0.41 -24.40
CA PRO A 103 -2.81 -1.14 -23.81
C PRO A 103 -1.46 -0.65 -24.34
N GLY A 104 -0.50 -0.44 -23.44
CA GLY A 104 0.85 0.02 -23.75
C GLY A 104 0.98 1.48 -24.20
N ILE A 105 -0.11 2.27 -24.21
CA ILE A 105 -0.06 3.70 -24.54
C ILE A 105 -0.45 4.50 -23.29
N TYR A 106 0.44 5.39 -22.89
CA TYR A 106 0.33 6.19 -21.67
C TYR A 106 0.35 7.66 -22.03
N ASP A 107 -0.68 8.40 -21.63
CA ASP A 107 -0.96 9.74 -22.13
C ASP A 107 -0.59 10.84 -21.12
N GLU A 108 0.16 11.84 -21.58
CA GLU A 108 0.66 12.92 -20.73
C GLU A 108 -0.45 13.84 -20.19
N SER A 109 -1.64 13.86 -20.79
CA SER A 109 -2.74 14.69 -20.29
C SER A 109 -3.13 14.34 -18.85
N GLY A 110 -3.20 13.05 -18.51
CA GLY A 110 -3.43 12.57 -17.15
C GLY A 110 -2.16 12.49 -16.32
N PHE A 111 -1.08 11.95 -16.90
CA PHE A 111 0.15 11.74 -16.14
C PHE A 111 0.83 13.04 -15.67
N SER A 112 0.77 14.12 -16.46
CA SER A 112 1.28 15.44 -16.03
C SER A 112 0.45 16.07 -14.89
N LYS A 113 -0.81 15.67 -14.71
CA LYS A 113 -1.65 16.10 -13.59
C LYS A 113 -1.34 15.28 -12.34
N LEU A 114 -1.18 13.97 -12.48
CA LEU A 114 -0.71 13.12 -11.39
C LEU A 114 0.69 13.54 -10.90
N ASP A 115 1.59 13.89 -11.81
CA ASP A 115 2.90 14.47 -11.48
C ASP A 115 2.77 15.70 -10.59
N TYR A 116 1.86 16.61 -10.94
CA TYR A 116 1.63 17.83 -10.16
C TYR A 116 1.09 17.51 -8.77
N ALA A 117 0.15 16.56 -8.67
CA ALA A 117 -0.39 16.11 -7.39
C ALA A 117 0.70 15.53 -6.48
N ILE A 118 1.56 14.65 -6.98
CA ILE A 118 2.69 14.06 -6.24
C ILE A 118 3.69 15.15 -5.83
N TYR A 119 4.06 16.03 -6.76
CA TYR A 119 4.95 17.15 -6.47
C TYR A 119 4.40 18.04 -5.35
N LYS A 120 3.12 18.41 -5.43
CA LYS A 120 2.47 19.27 -4.44
C LYS A 120 2.29 18.56 -3.09
N ALA A 121 2.01 17.26 -3.07
CA ALA A 121 2.02 16.45 -1.86
C ALA A 121 3.39 16.53 -1.16
N GLY A 122 4.48 16.37 -1.90
CA GLY A 122 5.85 16.54 -1.40
C GLY A 122 6.12 17.93 -0.80
N GLN A 123 5.61 19.00 -1.42
CA GLN A 123 5.73 20.38 -0.88
C GLN A 123 4.90 20.62 0.38
N THR A 124 3.83 19.85 0.59
CA THR A 124 2.88 20.05 1.68
C THR A 124 3.12 19.13 2.87
N GLY A 125 3.91 18.06 2.69
CA GLY A 125 4.13 17.01 3.69
C GLY A 125 2.96 16.03 3.80
N ILE A 126 1.95 16.15 2.93
CA ILE A 126 0.83 15.20 2.83
C ILE A 126 1.31 13.98 2.05
N LYS A 127 0.91 12.79 2.49
CA LYS A 127 1.26 11.53 1.81
C LYS A 127 0.12 11.05 0.91
N LEU A 128 0.48 10.30 -0.14
CA LEU A 128 -0.47 9.77 -1.12
C LEU A 128 -0.60 8.24 -1.04
N VAL A 129 -1.84 7.74 -1.15
CA VAL A 129 -2.13 6.33 -1.45
C VAL A 129 -2.73 6.27 -2.85
N ILE A 130 -2.18 5.42 -3.72
CA ILE A 130 -2.49 5.42 -5.14
C ILE A 130 -2.79 3.99 -5.64
N PRO A 131 -4.06 3.61 -5.83
CA PRO A 131 -4.42 2.39 -6.56
C PRO A 131 -4.11 2.48 -8.05
N PHE A 132 -3.76 1.33 -8.64
CA PHE A 132 -3.41 1.19 -10.06
C PHE A 132 -4.58 0.93 -11.01
N VAL A 133 -5.70 0.42 -10.50
CA VAL A 133 -6.89 0.10 -11.32
C VAL A 133 -8.14 0.13 -10.46
N ASN A 134 -9.32 0.19 -11.08
CA ASN A 134 -10.62 0.10 -10.42
C ASN A 134 -11.30 -1.24 -10.69
N ASN A 135 -11.93 -1.84 -9.69
CA ASN A 135 -12.88 -2.93 -9.90
C ASN A 135 -14.10 -2.47 -10.71
N TRP A 136 -14.59 -1.26 -10.42
CA TRP A 136 -15.77 -0.68 -11.06
C TRP A 136 -15.45 0.00 -12.39
N ASP A 137 -16.50 0.29 -13.18
CA ASP A 137 -16.36 0.91 -14.51
C ASP A 137 -16.01 2.41 -14.48
N ASP A 138 -16.10 3.07 -13.32
CA ASP A 138 -15.70 4.48 -13.18
C ASP A 138 -14.22 4.66 -13.55
N PHE A 139 -13.99 5.54 -14.53
CA PHE A 139 -12.68 5.76 -15.16
C PHE A 139 -12.10 4.52 -15.86
N GLY A 140 -12.97 3.62 -16.33
CA GLY A 140 -12.62 2.45 -17.14
C GLY A 140 -12.52 1.16 -16.34
N GLY A 141 -11.48 1.02 -15.50
CA GLY A 141 -11.29 -0.10 -14.60
C GLY A 141 -11.02 -1.45 -15.28
N MET A 142 -11.14 -2.53 -14.51
CA MET A 142 -10.81 -3.90 -14.96
C MET A 142 -11.62 -4.33 -16.18
N ASN A 143 -12.89 -3.94 -16.27
CA ASN A 143 -13.71 -4.24 -17.45
C ASN A 143 -13.17 -3.56 -18.72
N GLN A 144 -12.47 -2.42 -18.61
CA GLN A 144 -11.81 -1.80 -19.76
C GLN A 144 -10.66 -2.66 -20.27
N TYR A 145 -9.89 -3.28 -19.38
CA TYR A 145 -8.88 -4.26 -19.74
C TYR A 145 -9.51 -5.49 -20.40
N VAL A 146 -10.55 -6.06 -19.81
CA VAL A 146 -11.31 -7.19 -20.40
C VAL A 146 -11.77 -6.87 -21.83
N ARG A 147 -12.30 -5.66 -22.07
CA ARG A 147 -12.69 -5.19 -23.41
C ARG A 147 -11.52 -5.06 -24.37
N TRP A 148 -10.38 -4.51 -23.95
CA TRP A 148 -9.21 -4.37 -24.81
C TRP A 148 -8.68 -5.71 -25.32
N PHE A 149 -8.77 -6.75 -24.50
CA PHE A 149 -8.27 -8.09 -24.81
C PHE A 149 -9.36 -9.05 -25.29
N GLN A 150 -10.60 -8.58 -25.45
CA GLN A 150 -11.75 -9.38 -25.90
C GLN A 150 -11.93 -10.66 -25.04
N ALA A 151 -11.68 -10.54 -23.73
CA ALA A 151 -11.84 -11.64 -22.79
C ALA A 151 -13.28 -11.73 -22.27
N ASP A 152 -13.65 -12.90 -21.76
CA ASP A 152 -15.01 -13.19 -21.32
C ASP A 152 -15.18 -12.96 -19.81
N GLY A 153 -15.94 -11.91 -19.46
CA GLY A 153 -16.34 -11.63 -18.09
C GLY A 153 -15.32 -10.81 -17.28
N HIS A 154 -15.81 -10.11 -16.26
CA HIS A 154 -15.03 -9.24 -15.39
C HIS A 154 -13.79 -9.95 -14.82
N ASP A 155 -14.00 -11.15 -14.26
CA ASP A 155 -12.99 -11.90 -13.53
C ASP A 155 -11.86 -12.45 -14.43
N ALA A 156 -11.99 -12.37 -15.76
CA ALA A 156 -10.90 -12.66 -16.68
C ALA A 156 -9.70 -11.72 -16.47
N PHE A 157 -9.91 -10.53 -15.88
CA PHE A 157 -8.84 -9.62 -15.49
C PHE A 157 -7.77 -10.29 -14.60
N TYR A 158 -8.19 -11.17 -13.69
CA TYR A 158 -7.31 -11.81 -12.73
C TYR A 158 -6.56 -13.02 -13.28
N THR A 159 -7.01 -13.60 -14.40
CA THR A 159 -6.52 -14.90 -14.89
C THR A 159 -5.95 -14.85 -16.30
N HIS A 160 -6.45 -13.97 -17.16
CA HIS A 160 -6.02 -13.88 -18.56
C HIS A 160 -4.58 -13.37 -18.65
N PRO A 161 -3.63 -14.14 -19.24
CA PRO A 161 -2.21 -13.82 -19.19
C PRO A 161 -1.89 -12.45 -19.83
N ASP A 162 -2.51 -12.14 -20.97
CA ASP A 162 -2.27 -10.86 -21.65
C ASP A 162 -2.83 -9.65 -20.87
N ILE A 163 -3.91 -9.83 -20.09
CA ILE A 163 -4.46 -8.76 -19.25
C ILE A 163 -3.53 -8.52 -18.06
N LYS A 164 -3.08 -9.58 -17.40
CA LYS A 164 -2.09 -9.49 -16.30
C LYS A 164 -0.81 -8.80 -16.78
N GLU A 165 -0.34 -9.16 -17.96
CA GLU A 165 0.83 -8.53 -18.57
C GLU A 165 0.59 -7.05 -18.89
N ALA A 166 -0.60 -6.68 -19.40
CA ALA A 166 -0.95 -5.28 -19.63
C ALA A 166 -1.00 -4.46 -18.32
N TYR A 167 -1.55 -5.02 -17.24
CA TYR A 167 -1.53 -4.41 -15.92
C TYR A 167 -0.09 -4.24 -15.39
N LYS A 168 0.75 -5.28 -15.48
CA LYS A 168 2.16 -5.21 -15.11
C LYS A 168 2.92 -4.14 -15.90
N ASN A 169 2.64 -4.00 -17.19
CA ASN A 169 3.22 -2.96 -18.02
C ASN A 169 2.79 -1.55 -17.58
N TYR A 170 1.54 -1.36 -17.17
CA TYR A 170 1.05 -0.09 -16.63
C TYR A 170 1.72 0.25 -15.30
N VAL A 171 1.75 -0.71 -14.37
CA VAL A 171 2.43 -0.58 -13.07
C VAL A 171 3.90 -0.25 -13.28
N SER A 172 4.62 -0.98 -14.14
CA SER A 172 6.03 -0.74 -14.44
C SER A 172 6.27 0.67 -14.99
N TYR A 173 5.40 1.15 -15.87
CA TYR A 173 5.45 2.53 -16.36
C TYR A 173 5.25 3.54 -15.23
N MET A 174 4.21 3.39 -14.41
CA MET A 174 3.94 4.28 -13.28
C MET A 174 5.12 4.35 -12.31
N LEU A 175 5.62 3.20 -11.85
CA LEU A 175 6.71 3.14 -10.87
C LEU A 175 8.00 3.78 -11.41
N ASN A 176 8.29 3.61 -12.70
CA ASN A 176 9.51 4.15 -13.32
C ASN A 176 9.33 5.55 -13.94
N ARG A 177 8.12 6.11 -13.94
CA ARG A 177 7.85 7.45 -14.46
C ARG A 177 8.65 8.48 -13.68
N VAL A 178 9.34 9.35 -14.41
CA VAL A 178 10.02 10.54 -13.86
C VAL A 178 9.01 11.67 -13.81
N ASN A 179 8.73 12.18 -12.61
CA ASN A 179 7.82 13.29 -12.41
C ASN A 179 8.35 14.56 -13.09
N THR A 180 7.54 15.19 -13.93
CA THR A 180 7.93 16.35 -14.75
C THR A 180 8.16 17.64 -13.96
N TYR A 181 7.77 17.72 -12.68
CA TYR A 181 7.94 18.92 -11.84
C TYR A 181 9.19 18.88 -10.97
N ASN A 182 9.59 17.71 -10.48
CA ASN A 182 10.72 17.56 -9.55
C ASN A 182 11.83 16.63 -10.05
N GLY A 183 11.64 15.92 -11.16
CA GLY A 183 12.63 15.00 -11.74
C GLY A 183 12.83 13.71 -10.93
N VAL A 184 11.98 13.43 -9.94
CA VAL A 184 12.06 12.22 -9.10
C VAL A 184 11.21 11.12 -9.74
N LYS A 185 11.70 9.88 -9.77
CA LYS A 185 10.87 8.74 -10.19
C LYS A 185 9.81 8.48 -9.14
N TYR A 186 8.61 8.04 -9.54
CA TYR A 186 7.55 7.77 -8.56
C TYR A 186 7.98 6.77 -7.49
N LYS A 187 8.68 5.68 -7.86
CA LYS A 187 9.23 4.72 -6.90
C LYS A 187 10.30 5.25 -5.94
N ASP A 188 10.84 6.44 -6.22
CA ASP A 188 11.85 7.12 -5.42
C ASP A 188 11.28 8.35 -4.68
N ASP A 189 9.98 8.67 -4.83
CA ASP A 189 9.35 9.88 -4.28
C ASP A 189 8.62 9.61 -2.95
N PRO A 190 9.17 10.03 -1.78
CA PRO A 190 8.56 9.76 -0.48
C PRO A 190 7.25 10.51 -0.25
N ALA A 191 6.78 11.37 -1.17
CA ALA A 191 5.42 11.91 -1.10
C ALA A 191 4.36 10.79 -1.24
N ILE A 192 4.70 9.69 -1.89
CA ILE A 192 3.85 8.51 -1.98
C ILE A 192 4.09 7.68 -0.71
N MET A 193 2.99 7.29 -0.04
CA MET A 193 3.03 6.39 1.12
C MET A 193 2.88 4.95 0.67
N ALA A 194 1.89 4.67 -0.18
CA ALA A 194 1.57 3.31 -0.59
C ALA A 194 0.99 3.23 -2.00
N TRP A 195 1.29 2.11 -2.64
CA TRP A 195 0.57 1.64 -3.81
C TRP A 195 -0.55 0.70 -3.38
N GLU A 196 -1.68 0.75 -4.09
CA GLU A 196 -2.74 -0.24 -3.95
C GLU A 196 -2.90 -1.02 -5.26
N LEU A 197 -3.10 -2.34 -5.15
CA LEU A 197 -3.25 -3.19 -6.32
C LEU A 197 -4.50 -2.79 -7.14
N ALA A 198 -5.61 -2.58 -6.46
CA ALA A 198 -6.86 -2.17 -7.09
C ALA A 198 -7.78 -1.48 -6.08
N ASN A 199 -8.65 -0.59 -6.54
CA ASN A 199 -9.79 -0.18 -5.73
C ASN A 199 -10.86 -1.27 -5.71
N GLU A 200 -11.16 -1.78 -4.51
CA GLU A 200 -12.29 -2.68 -4.21
C GLU A 200 -12.36 -3.95 -5.08
N PRO A 201 -11.25 -4.70 -5.31
CA PRO A 201 -11.27 -5.89 -6.15
C PRO A 201 -12.19 -6.98 -5.61
N ARG A 202 -12.97 -7.60 -6.51
CA ARG A 202 -13.87 -8.72 -6.21
C ARG A 202 -13.76 -9.80 -7.29
N VAL A 203 -13.92 -11.07 -6.92
CA VAL A 203 -13.89 -12.22 -7.84
C VAL A 203 -15.07 -13.14 -7.58
N GLN A 204 -16.26 -12.70 -7.96
CA GLN A 204 -17.51 -13.40 -7.63
C GLN A 204 -17.64 -14.78 -8.31
N SER A 205 -16.90 -15.02 -9.41
CA SER A 205 -16.85 -16.33 -10.06
C SER A 205 -16.04 -17.38 -9.29
N ASP A 206 -15.14 -16.96 -8.39
CA ASP A 206 -14.37 -17.84 -7.50
C ASP A 206 -14.54 -17.46 -6.03
N ARG A 207 -15.58 -18.02 -5.41
CA ARG A 207 -15.90 -17.80 -4.00
C ARG A 207 -14.91 -18.45 -3.02
N THR A 208 -13.94 -19.24 -3.49
CA THR A 208 -12.89 -19.78 -2.60
C THR A 208 -11.86 -18.73 -2.21
N GLY A 209 -11.85 -17.57 -2.88
CA GLY A 209 -10.88 -16.50 -2.70
C GLY A 209 -9.49 -16.80 -3.30
N ASN A 210 -9.29 -17.99 -3.88
CA ASN A 210 -7.98 -18.39 -4.41
C ASN A 210 -7.53 -17.49 -5.55
N THR A 211 -8.41 -17.21 -6.50
CA THR A 211 -8.07 -16.39 -7.67
C THR A 211 -7.57 -15.00 -7.27
N LEU A 212 -8.24 -14.34 -6.33
CA LEU A 212 -7.83 -13.02 -5.87
C LEU A 212 -6.52 -13.07 -5.07
N VAL A 213 -6.36 -14.05 -4.19
CA VAL A 213 -5.13 -14.22 -3.38
C VAL A 213 -3.93 -14.51 -4.26
N GLU A 214 -4.06 -15.39 -5.24
CA GLU A 214 -2.97 -15.73 -6.19
C GLU A 214 -2.61 -14.53 -7.07
N TRP A 215 -3.61 -13.80 -7.58
CA TRP A 215 -3.36 -12.57 -8.33
C TRP A 215 -2.69 -11.50 -7.48
N ALA A 216 -3.14 -11.31 -6.23
CA ALA A 216 -2.56 -10.32 -5.33
C ALA A 216 -1.12 -10.65 -4.94
N ASP A 217 -0.80 -11.92 -4.72
CA ASP A 217 0.58 -12.38 -4.45
C ASP A 217 1.48 -12.10 -5.65
N GLU A 218 1.04 -12.48 -6.86
CA GLU A 218 1.79 -12.24 -8.10
C GLU A 218 2.03 -10.74 -8.36
N MET A 219 1.01 -9.89 -8.20
CA MET A 219 1.12 -8.46 -8.49
C MET A 219 1.91 -7.71 -7.42
N SER A 220 1.74 -8.06 -6.16
CA SER A 220 2.52 -7.45 -5.07
C SER A 220 3.99 -7.84 -5.13
N GLU A 221 4.32 -9.10 -5.45
CA GLU A 221 5.70 -9.52 -5.71
C GLU A 221 6.30 -8.76 -6.90
N PHE A 222 5.55 -8.61 -8.00
CA PHE A 222 5.99 -7.84 -9.16
C PHE A 222 6.30 -6.38 -8.81
N ILE A 223 5.42 -5.70 -8.06
CA ILE A 223 5.67 -4.32 -7.60
C ILE A 223 6.94 -4.25 -6.75
N LYS A 224 7.07 -5.13 -5.75
CA LYS A 224 8.23 -5.16 -4.85
C LYS A 224 9.55 -5.52 -5.56
N SER A 225 9.48 -6.17 -6.72
CA SER A 225 10.65 -6.41 -7.57
C SER A 225 11.19 -5.13 -8.25
N ILE A 226 10.34 -4.10 -8.39
CA ILE A 226 10.67 -2.81 -9.03
C ILE A 226 10.88 -1.70 -8.01
N ASP A 227 10.05 -1.67 -6.96
CA ASP A 227 9.97 -0.64 -5.92
C ASP A 227 10.10 -1.30 -4.53
N GLN A 228 11.25 -1.08 -3.88
CA GLN A 228 11.53 -1.59 -2.54
C GLN A 228 11.34 -0.52 -1.45
N ASN A 229 10.89 0.69 -1.82
CA ASN A 229 10.76 1.83 -0.91
C ASN A 229 9.33 1.96 -0.36
N HIS A 230 8.32 1.77 -1.20
CA HIS A 230 6.92 2.03 -0.86
C HIS A 230 6.21 0.84 -0.23
N LEU A 231 5.19 1.14 0.57
CA LEU A 231 4.23 0.15 1.04
C LEU A 231 3.32 -0.30 -0.11
N VAL A 232 2.82 -1.52 -0.03
CA VAL A 232 1.84 -2.11 -0.94
C VAL A 232 0.68 -2.65 -0.11
N ALA A 233 -0.54 -2.30 -0.51
CA ALA A 233 -1.78 -2.89 0.00
C ALA A 233 -2.65 -3.37 -1.16
N VAL A 234 -3.71 -4.12 -0.85
CA VAL A 234 -4.63 -4.59 -1.88
C VAL A 234 -5.56 -3.46 -2.33
N GLY A 235 -6.16 -2.72 -1.37
CA GLY A 235 -7.19 -1.71 -1.63
C GLY A 235 -8.62 -2.28 -1.64
N ASP A 236 -8.80 -3.48 -1.05
CA ASP A 236 -10.06 -4.18 -0.93
C ASP A 236 -10.94 -3.66 0.23
N GLU A 237 -12.20 -4.08 0.20
CA GLU A 237 -13.24 -3.61 1.13
C GLU A 237 -13.18 -4.32 2.50
N GLY A 238 -12.34 -5.34 2.68
CA GLY A 238 -12.20 -6.06 3.95
C GLY A 238 -13.04 -7.33 4.06
N PHE A 239 -13.71 -7.79 3.00
CA PHE A 239 -14.62 -8.94 3.12
C PHE A 239 -13.90 -10.21 3.61
N TYR A 240 -14.48 -10.87 4.61
CA TYR A 240 -13.97 -12.14 5.12
C TYR A 240 -14.51 -13.32 4.32
N HIS A 241 -13.82 -14.45 4.48
CA HIS A 241 -14.23 -15.77 4.04
C HIS A 241 -14.37 -16.73 5.24
N ILE A 242 -15.51 -16.66 5.93
CA ILE A 242 -15.90 -17.51 7.06
C ILE A 242 -16.98 -18.49 6.59
N GLU A 243 -16.61 -19.76 6.49
CA GLU A 243 -17.50 -20.82 6.02
C GLU A 243 -18.80 -20.87 6.84
N GLY A 244 -19.94 -20.86 6.14
CA GLY A 244 -21.26 -20.93 6.76
C GLY A 244 -21.77 -19.65 7.42
N HIS A 245 -21.02 -18.54 7.36
CA HIS A 245 -21.48 -17.28 7.93
C HIS A 245 -22.71 -16.73 7.16
N PRO A 246 -23.77 -16.26 7.86
CA PRO A 246 -25.00 -15.82 7.18
C PRO A 246 -24.86 -14.46 6.48
N ASP A 247 -23.92 -13.63 6.91
CA ASP A 247 -23.65 -12.32 6.32
C ASP A 247 -22.70 -12.41 5.12
N TRP A 248 -23.09 -11.82 3.99
CA TRP A 248 -22.31 -11.87 2.75
C TRP A 248 -20.96 -11.16 2.81
N HIS A 249 -20.81 -10.17 3.70
CA HIS A 249 -19.53 -9.49 3.96
C HIS A 249 -18.49 -10.39 4.64
N TYR A 250 -18.96 -11.47 5.25
CA TYR A 250 -18.14 -12.36 6.06
C TYR A 250 -18.02 -13.77 5.48
N ASN A 251 -18.84 -14.14 4.49
CA ASN A 251 -18.98 -15.53 4.08
C ASN A 251 -18.21 -15.90 2.81
N GLY A 252 -17.38 -14.99 2.29
CA GLY A 252 -16.59 -15.20 1.08
C GLY A 252 -17.38 -15.02 -0.23
N GLY A 253 -18.63 -14.55 -0.16
CA GLY A 253 -19.52 -14.47 -1.31
C GLY A 253 -19.01 -13.60 -2.46
N GLU A 254 -18.13 -12.65 -2.16
CA GLU A 254 -17.50 -11.71 -3.10
C GLU A 254 -16.15 -12.19 -3.67
N GLY A 255 -15.71 -13.41 -3.30
CA GLY A 255 -14.41 -13.94 -3.73
C GLY A 255 -13.20 -13.24 -3.09
N VAL A 256 -13.42 -12.59 -1.95
CA VAL A 256 -12.40 -11.91 -1.16
C VAL A 256 -12.19 -12.69 0.13
N ASP A 257 -10.92 -12.91 0.48
CA ASP A 257 -10.50 -13.46 1.77
C ASP A 257 -9.47 -12.52 2.39
N TRP A 258 -9.97 -11.52 3.13
CA TRP A 258 -9.14 -10.48 3.73
C TRP A 258 -8.00 -11.03 4.60
N LYS A 259 -8.24 -12.11 5.37
CA LYS A 259 -7.20 -12.72 6.21
C LYS A 259 -6.07 -13.33 5.38
N ARG A 260 -6.40 -13.97 4.25
CA ARG A 260 -5.37 -14.50 3.35
C ARG A 260 -4.65 -13.39 2.59
N LEU A 261 -5.36 -12.35 2.16
CA LEU A 261 -4.76 -11.20 1.47
C LEU A 261 -3.76 -10.46 2.35
N THR A 262 -4.15 -10.12 3.58
CA THR A 262 -3.28 -9.45 4.55
C THR A 262 -2.12 -10.30 5.06
N ALA A 263 -2.19 -11.63 4.89
CA ALA A 263 -1.10 -12.55 5.24
C ALA A 263 -0.05 -12.71 4.12
N LEU A 264 -0.27 -12.14 2.93
CA LEU A 264 0.69 -12.21 1.83
C LEU A 264 1.98 -11.47 2.17
N LYS A 265 3.11 -12.06 1.80
CA LYS A 265 4.46 -11.57 2.14
C LYS A 265 4.73 -10.14 1.68
N HIS A 266 4.16 -9.76 0.54
CA HIS A 266 4.41 -8.49 -0.13
C HIS A 266 3.26 -7.48 0.04
N ILE A 267 2.29 -7.77 0.92
CA ILE A 267 1.27 -6.84 1.39
C ILE A 267 1.69 -6.33 2.78
N ASP A 268 1.95 -5.02 2.89
CA ASP A 268 2.51 -4.42 4.10
C ASP A 268 1.44 -4.04 5.13
N TYR A 269 0.20 -3.78 4.70
CA TYR A 269 -0.93 -3.49 5.59
C TYR A 269 -2.27 -3.89 4.96
N GLY A 270 -3.26 -4.15 5.82
CA GLY A 270 -4.63 -4.44 5.40
C GLY A 270 -5.48 -3.19 5.21
N THR A 271 -6.41 -3.27 4.26
CA THR A 271 -7.42 -2.24 3.98
C THR A 271 -8.81 -2.78 4.26
N TYR A 272 -9.72 -1.93 4.72
CA TYR A 272 -11.15 -2.23 4.74
C TYR A 272 -11.93 -0.95 4.46
N HIS A 273 -13.11 -1.10 3.86
CA HIS A 273 -14.04 -0.01 3.59
C HIS A 273 -15.29 -0.16 4.47
N LEU A 274 -16.10 0.88 4.58
CA LEU A 274 -17.32 0.84 5.39
C LEU A 274 -18.41 1.73 4.82
N TYR A 275 -19.40 1.11 4.17
CA TYR A 275 -20.56 1.80 3.60
C TYR A 275 -21.90 1.17 4.05
N PRO A 276 -22.30 1.33 5.33
CA PRO A 276 -23.47 0.62 5.88
C PRO A 276 -24.75 0.86 5.10
N ASP A 277 -25.00 2.10 4.66
CA ASP A 277 -26.20 2.44 3.88
C ASP A 277 -26.24 1.69 2.53
N HIS A 278 -25.11 1.59 1.84
CA HIS A 278 -25.00 0.87 0.57
C HIS A 278 -25.11 -0.66 0.78
N TRP A 279 -24.66 -1.14 1.93
CA TRP A 279 -24.60 -2.55 2.28
C TRP A 279 -25.87 -3.06 3.00
N GLY A 280 -26.83 -2.17 3.26
CA GLY A 280 -28.05 -2.49 4.00
C GLY A 280 -27.78 -2.88 5.45
N LYS A 281 -26.82 -2.22 6.10
CA LYS A 281 -26.35 -2.49 7.47
C LYS A 281 -26.65 -1.34 8.42
N THR A 282 -26.72 -1.65 9.71
CA THR A 282 -26.90 -0.65 10.75
C THR A 282 -25.57 -0.04 11.20
N ALA A 283 -25.62 1.06 11.95
CA ALA A 283 -24.44 1.65 12.57
C ALA A 283 -23.76 0.69 13.55
N GLU A 284 -24.53 -0.12 14.29
CA GLU A 284 -24.00 -1.12 15.22
C GLU A 284 -23.22 -2.21 14.48
N TRP A 285 -23.71 -2.66 13.32
CA TRP A 285 -22.97 -3.57 12.46
C TRP A 285 -21.65 -2.94 11.99
N GLY A 286 -21.68 -1.64 11.63
CA GLY A 286 -20.47 -0.92 11.24
C GLY A 286 -19.45 -0.80 12.37
N ASN A 287 -19.88 -0.58 13.61
CA ASN A 287 -18.98 -0.58 14.76
C ASN A 287 -18.32 -1.96 14.98
N GLN A 288 -19.06 -3.04 14.77
CA GLN A 288 -18.49 -4.39 14.83
C GLN A 288 -17.50 -4.63 13.69
N TRP A 289 -17.84 -4.22 12.47
CA TRP A 289 -16.94 -4.29 11.30
C TRP A 289 -15.60 -3.63 11.58
N ILE A 290 -15.60 -2.42 12.17
CA ILE A 290 -14.38 -1.73 12.59
C ILE A 290 -13.60 -2.57 13.61
N THR A 291 -14.28 -3.12 14.63
CA THR A 291 -13.64 -3.91 15.69
C THR A 291 -12.99 -5.17 15.16
N ASP A 292 -13.60 -5.82 14.17
CA ASP A 292 -13.09 -7.09 13.62
C ASP A 292 -11.79 -6.90 12.80
N HIS A 293 -11.56 -5.69 12.28
CA HIS A 293 -10.41 -5.36 11.42
C HIS A 293 -9.23 -4.69 12.15
N ILE A 294 -9.30 -4.51 13.48
CA ILE A 294 -8.26 -3.86 14.30
C ILE A 294 -7.53 -4.88 15.16
#